data_AF-A0A6I4IVD7-F1
#
_entry.id   AF-A0A6I4IVD7-F1
#
_cell.length_a   1.000
_cell.length_b   1.000
_cell.length_c   1.000
_cell.angle_alpha   90.00
_cell.angle_beta   90.00
_cell.angle_gamma   90.00
#
_symmetry.space_group_name_H-M   'P 1'
#
loop_
_entity.id
_entity.type
_entity.pdbx_description
1 polymer ?
#
loop_
_entity_poly.entity_id
_entity_poly.type
_entity_poly.pdbx_seq_one_letter_code
_entity_poly.pdbx_strand_id
1 'polypeptide(L)'
;MKKIIYILFLLSISFVFSQNENFNKSDSIVWRKVTCENGTEQAKNDFKNGIYNCFSYGLIFESNPELSFYIRGYIKNKYGIHTKNVSCVITEFSQCYSKTMNDLILNKFGKDIFEKSKKEAEDLYYKDKK
;
A
#
# COMPACT_ATOMS: atom_id res chain seq x y z
N MET A 1 -25.24 -60.43 6.21
CA MET A 1 -24.08 -59.61 6.66
C MET A 1 -23.72 -58.42 5.75
N LYS A 2 -24.25 -58.26 4.53
CA LYS A 2 -23.92 -57.11 3.66
C LYS A 2 -24.82 -55.86 3.86
N LYS A 3 -25.95 -55.98 4.56
CA LYS A 3 -26.89 -54.85 4.78
C LYS A 3 -26.62 -54.01 6.04
N ILE A 4 -25.80 -54.51 6.98
CA ILE A 4 -25.49 -53.80 8.24
C ILE A 4 -24.36 -52.76 8.05
N ILE A 5 -23.52 -52.95 7.03
CA ILE A 5 -22.36 -52.08 6.76
C ILE A 5 -22.79 -50.69 6.24
N TYR A 6 -23.95 -50.57 5.60
CA TYR A 6 -24.43 -49.29 5.07
C TYR A 6 -24.98 -48.33 6.13
N ILE A 7 -25.41 -48.84 7.29
CA ILE A 7 -26.00 -48.01 8.35
C ILE A 7 -24.90 -47.30 9.16
N LEU A 8 -23.72 -47.90 9.29
CA LEU A 8 -22.57 -47.28 9.96
C LEU A 8 -21.92 -46.14 9.15
N PHE A 9 -22.10 -46.10 7.83
CA PHE A 9 -21.54 -45.04 6.99
C PHE A 9 -22.38 -43.74 7.00
N LEU A 10 -23.65 -43.80 7.43
CA LEU A 10 -24.54 -42.64 7.49
C LEU A 10 -24.50 -41.91 8.85
N LEU A 11 -23.93 -42.53 9.89
CA LEU A 11 -23.84 -41.97 11.24
C LEU A 11 -22.59 -41.11 11.49
N SER A 12 -21.67 -41.02 10.51
CA SER A 12 -20.45 -40.20 10.63
C SER A 12 -20.62 -38.75 10.15
N ILE A 13 -21.78 -38.37 9.63
CA ILE A 13 -22.01 -37.02 9.03
C ILE A 13 -22.66 -36.03 10.04
N SER A 14 -22.98 -36.47 11.26
CA SER A 14 -23.80 -35.68 12.20
C SER A 14 -23.08 -34.68 13.10
N PHE A 15 -21.78 -34.39 12.90
CA PHE A 15 -21.03 -33.47 13.78
C PHE A 15 -20.37 -32.28 13.08
N VAL A 16 -20.94 -31.78 11.98
CA VAL A 16 -20.59 -30.44 11.50
C VAL A 16 -21.48 -29.41 12.19
N PHE A 17 -21.27 -29.21 13.49
CA PHE A 17 -21.68 -27.96 14.13
C PHE A 17 -20.76 -26.86 13.58
N SER A 18 -21.15 -26.24 12.47
CA SER A 18 -20.63 -24.94 12.09
C SER A 18 -21.17 -23.93 13.12
N GLN A 19 -20.50 -23.83 14.27
CA GLN A 19 -20.66 -22.67 15.13
C GLN A 19 -19.97 -21.51 14.39
N ASN A 20 -20.76 -20.77 13.61
CA ASN A 20 -20.35 -19.43 13.22
C ASN A 20 -20.40 -18.61 14.50
N GLU A 21 -19.28 -18.59 15.23
CA GLU A 21 -19.08 -17.57 16.26
C GLU A 21 -19.24 -16.23 15.54
N ASN A 22 -20.39 -15.58 15.72
CA ASN A 22 -20.46 -14.13 15.58
C ASN A 22 -19.59 -13.58 16.71
N PHE A 23 -18.28 -13.64 16.50
CA PHE A 23 -17.32 -12.90 17.25
C PHE A 23 -17.71 -11.46 16.97
N ASN A 24 -18.42 -10.84 17.92
CA ASN A 24 -18.48 -9.40 18.06
C ASN A 24 -17.05 -8.94 18.41
N LYS A 25 -16.11 -9.15 17.49
CA LYS A 25 -14.87 -8.40 17.46
C LYS A 25 -15.38 -6.99 17.26
N SER A 26 -15.30 -6.17 18.30
CA SER A 26 -15.37 -4.73 18.13
C SER A 26 -14.56 -4.43 16.88
N ASP A 27 -15.21 -3.91 15.84
CA ASP A 27 -14.51 -3.63 14.60
C ASP A 27 -13.23 -2.90 14.98
N SER A 28 -12.08 -3.45 14.62
CA SER A 28 -10.77 -2.85 14.91
C SER A 28 -10.56 -1.55 14.10
N ILE A 29 -11.66 -0.92 13.66
CA ILE A 29 -11.73 0.43 13.16
C ILE A 29 -11.37 1.34 14.32
N VAL A 30 -10.06 1.55 14.47
CA VAL A 30 -9.53 2.65 15.24
C VAL A 30 -9.97 3.91 14.50
N TRP A 31 -11.04 4.54 15.00
CA TRP A 31 -11.46 5.87 14.56
C TRP A 31 -10.42 6.89 14.99
N ARG A 32 -9.29 6.95 14.29
CA ARG A 32 -8.39 8.10 14.39
C ARG A 32 -9.12 9.27 13.76
N LYS A 33 -9.21 10.36 14.53
CA LYS A 33 -9.68 11.63 14.00
C LYS A 33 -8.85 11.97 12.77
N VAL A 34 -9.50 12.16 11.62
CA VAL A 34 -8.83 12.46 10.35
C VAL A 34 -8.43 13.94 10.38
N THR A 35 -7.32 14.26 11.04
CA THR A 35 -6.79 15.63 11.15
C THR A 35 -5.41 15.77 10.51
N CYS A 36 -5.03 17.00 10.21
CA CYS A 36 -3.71 17.34 9.68
C CYS A 36 -2.57 16.96 10.65
N GLU A 37 -2.75 17.16 11.96
CA GLU A 37 -1.75 16.82 12.99
C GLU A 37 -1.45 15.33 12.97
N ASN A 38 -2.51 14.50 12.96
CA ASN A 38 -2.37 13.06 12.88
C ASN A 38 -1.65 12.61 11.60
N GLY A 39 -1.96 13.25 10.45
CA GLY A 39 -1.28 12.98 9.18
C GLY A 39 0.21 13.33 9.26
N THR A 40 0.53 14.46 9.86
CA THR A 40 1.91 14.94 10.05
C THR A 40 2.69 14.03 10.99
N GLU A 41 2.11 13.64 12.13
CA GLU A 41 2.76 12.75 13.10
C GLU A 41 2.98 11.36 12.52
N GLN A 42 1.99 10.83 11.80
CA GLN A 42 2.12 9.53 11.15
C GLN A 42 3.20 9.55 10.08
N ALA A 43 3.28 10.60 9.24
CA ALA A 43 4.35 10.73 8.26
C ALA A 43 5.75 10.75 8.91
N LYS A 44 5.90 11.48 10.02
CA LYS A 44 7.16 11.50 10.79
C LYS A 44 7.51 10.13 11.36
N ASN A 45 6.54 9.41 11.90
CA ASN A 45 6.75 8.09 12.48
C ASN A 45 7.11 7.05 11.40
N ASP A 46 6.38 7.03 10.29
CA ASP A 46 6.67 6.17 9.15
C ASP A 46 8.09 6.43 8.62
N PHE A 47 8.46 7.70 8.47
CA PHE A 47 9.80 8.09 8.01
C PHE A 47 10.91 7.61 8.95
N LYS A 48 10.72 7.75 10.27
CA LYS A 48 11.64 7.25 11.30
C LYS A 48 11.80 5.73 11.22
N ASN A 49 10.72 5.02 10.87
CA ASN A 49 10.69 3.58 10.72
C ASN A 49 11.17 3.09 9.34
N GLY A 50 11.67 3.98 8.47
CA GLY A 50 12.16 3.62 7.14
C GLY A 50 11.06 3.40 6.09
N ILE A 51 9.83 3.83 6.38
CA ILE A 51 8.69 3.72 5.47
C ILE A 51 8.53 5.04 4.71
N TYR A 52 9.00 5.07 3.47
CA TYR A 52 9.06 6.28 2.64
C TYR A 52 7.92 6.34 1.62
N ASN A 53 6.72 6.65 2.07
CA ASN A 53 5.51 6.69 1.23
C ASN A 53 5.31 8.03 0.54
N CYS A 54 5.54 8.11 -0.76
CA CYS A 54 5.24 9.29 -1.55
C CYS A 54 3.92 9.11 -2.30
N PHE A 55 2.82 9.58 -1.69
CA PHE A 55 1.49 9.43 -2.24
C PHE A 55 1.05 10.67 -3.02
N SER A 56 0.59 10.45 -4.25
CA SER A 56 -0.15 11.41 -5.05
C SER A 56 -1.63 11.06 -5.01
N TYR A 57 -2.50 12.08 -4.98
CA TYR A 57 -3.95 11.91 -4.95
C TYR A 57 -4.60 12.54 -6.18
N GLY A 58 -5.79 12.06 -6.52
CA GLY A 58 -6.56 12.53 -7.66
C GLY A 58 -6.45 11.62 -8.89
N LEU A 59 -7.09 12.06 -9.98
CA LEU A 59 -7.11 11.32 -11.24
C LEU A 59 -5.84 11.62 -12.04
N ILE A 60 -5.03 10.58 -12.28
CA ILE A 60 -3.77 10.69 -13.03
C ILE A 60 -3.91 9.92 -14.33
N PHE A 61 -3.66 10.60 -15.45
CA PHE A 61 -3.57 9.99 -16.77
C PHE A 61 -2.10 9.72 -17.09
N GLU A 62 -1.72 8.45 -17.11
CA GLU A 62 -0.37 8.02 -17.49
C GLU A 62 -0.34 7.76 -19.01
N SER A 63 0.44 8.55 -19.76
CA SER A 63 0.60 8.38 -21.21
C SER A 63 1.41 7.13 -21.57
N ASN A 64 2.31 6.70 -20.68
CA ASN A 64 3.10 5.48 -20.82
C ASN A 64 3.16 4.71 -19.49
N PRO A 65 2.16 3.85 -19.20
CA PRO A 65 2.08 3.12 -17.94
C PRO A 65 3.27 2.20 -17.66
N GLU A 66 3.87 1.62 -18.71
CA GLU A 66 5.01 0.73 -18.59
C GLU A 66 6.25 1.48 -18.09
N LEU A 67 6.57 2.62 -18.71
CA LEU A 67 7.66 3.47 -18.26
C LEU A 67 7.41 4.00 -16.84
N SER A 68 6.19 4.44 -16.54
CA SER A 68 5.82 4.86 -15.18
C SER A 68 6.05 3.74 -14.16
N PHE A 69 5.66 2.50 -14.47
CA PHE A 69 5.91 1.35 -13.60
C PHE A 69 7.41 1.10 -13.40
N TYR A 70 8.20 1.18 -14.47
CA TYR A 70 9.66 1.03 -14.41
C TYR A 70 10.31 2.09 -13.50
N ILE A 71 9.96 3.37 -13.68
CA ILE A 71 10.46 4.49 -12.85
C ILE A 71 10.12 4.27 -11.37
N ARG A 72 8.87 3.88 -11.06
CA ARG A 72 8.45 3.59 -9.68
C ARG A 72 9.26 2.43 -9.09
N GLY A 73 9.48 1.38 -9.87
CA GLY A 73 10.31 0.24 -9.49
C GLY A 73 11.76 0.64 -9.19
N TYR A 74 12.35 1.44 -10.07
CA TYR A 74 13.71 1.97 -9.91
C TYR A 74 13.86 2.75 -8.60
N ILE A 75 12.98 3.71 -8.36
CA ILE A 75 13.00 4.56 -7.15
C ILE A 75 12.83 3.70 -5.88
N LYS A 76 11.90 2.75 -5.89
CA LYS A 76 11.69 1.83 -4.77
C LYS A 76 12.93 0.99 -4.50
N ASN A 77 13.54 0.40 -5.53
CA ASN A 77 14.68 -0.50 -5.35
C ASN A 77 15.93 0.26 -4.91
N LYS A 78 16.16 1.47 -5.43
CA LYS A 78 17.36 2.25 -5.13
C LYS A 78 17.29 3.01 -3.80
N TYR A 79 16.11 3.52 -3.44
CA TYR A 79 15.96 4.43 -2.29
C TYR A 79 14.95 3.95 -1.24
N GLY A 80 14.22 2.86 -1.51
CA GLY A 80 13.11 2.42 -0.65
C GLY A 80 11.88 3.32 -0.71
N ILE A 81 11.82 4.28 -1.64
CA ILE A 81 10.70 5.23 -1.74
C ILE A 81 9.54 4.59 -2.52
N HIS A 82 8.39 4.51 -1.87
CA HIS A 82 7.16 3.99 -2.44
C HIS A 82 6.35 5.12 -3.05
N THR A 83 6.50 5.34 -4.35
CA THR A 83 5.67 6.29 -5.12
C THR A 83 4.38 5.62 -5.58
N LYS A 84 3.23 6.15 -5.15
CA LYS A 84 1.91 5.59 -5.53
C LYS A 84 0.89 6.69 -5.77
N ASN A 85 0.01 6.43 -6.73
CA ASN A 85 -1.21 7.20 -6.93
C ASN A 85 -2.32 6.51 -6.14
N VAL A 86 -2.96 7.21 -5.21
CA VAL A 86 -3.96 6.65 -4.31
C VAL A 86 -5.16 7.58 -4.21
N SER A 87 -6.38 7.01 -4.17
CA SER A 87 -7.65 7.69 -3.92
C SER A 87 -7.97 8.92 -4.78
N CYS A 88 -9.21 9.04 -5.24
CA CYS A 88 -9.72 10.32 -5.76
C CYS A 88 -10.14 11.26 -4.62
N VAL A 89 -10.42 10.71 -3.43
CA VAL A 89 -10.86 11.47 -2.25
C VAL A 89 -9.65 11.92 -1.47
N ILE A 90 -9.53 13.24 -1.33
CA ILE A 90 -8.48 13.92 -0.57
C ILE A 90 -9.07 14.40 0.75
N THR A 91 -8.38 14.12 1.85
CA THR A 91 -8.72 14.57 3.21
C THR A 91 -7.61 15.47 3.74
N GLU A 92 -7.87 16.26 4.78
CA GLU A 92 -6.83 17.07 5.43
C GLU A 92 -5.67 16.21 5.95
N PHE A 93 -5.99 15.05 6.53
CA PHE A 93 -4.99 14.06 6.95
C PHE A 93 -4.08 13.67 5.79
N SER A 94 -4.67 13.30 4.65
CA SER A 94 -3.93 12.74 3.52
C SER A 94 -3.05 13.80 2.84
N GLN A 95 -3.52 15.05 2.80
CA GLN A 95 -2.73 16.20 2.35
C GLN A 95 -1.52 16.44 3.26
N CYS A 96 -1.74 16.54 4.57
CA CYS A 96 -0.66 16.83 5.52
C CYS A 96 0.34 15.69 5.64
N TYR A 97 -0.12 14.44 5.56
CA TYR A 97 0.75 13.27 5.47
C TYR A 97 1.67 13.36 4.24
N SER A 98 1.10 13.52 3.04
CA SER A 98 1.89 13.56 1.80
C SER A 98 2.84 14.74 1.78
N LYS A 99 2.40 15.93 2.20
CA LYS A 99 3.27 17.10 2.27
C LYS A 99 4.47 16.84 3.21
N THR A 100 4.20 16.37 4.43
CA THR A 100 5.24 16.12 5.43
C THR A 100 6.21 15.05 4.97
N MET A 101 5.71 13.95 4.43
CA MET A 101 6.56 12.86 3.95
C MET A 101 7.42 13.31 2.76
N ASN A 102 6.85 14.07 1.82
CA ASN A 102 7.60 14.63 0.70
C ASN A 102 8.73 15.56 1.18
N ASP A 103 8.43 16.49 2.10
CA ASP A 103 9.43 17.39 2.67
C ASP A 103 10.58 16.59 3.34
N LEU A 104 10.24 15.54 4.10
CA LEU A 104 11.24 14.67 4.75
C LEU A 104 12.10 13.88 3.74
N ILE A 105 11.48 13.36 2.67
CA ILE A 105 12.17 12.64 1.59
C ILE A 105 13.14 13.58 0.86
N LEU A 106 12.69 14.76 0.46
CA LEU A 106 13.52 15.75 -0.24
C LEU A 106 14.70 16.20 0.63
N ASN A 107 14.49 16.36 1.93
CA ASN A 107 15.57 16.69 2.87
C ASN A 107 16.59 15.56 3.03
N LYS A 108 16.18 14.29 3.00
CA LYS A 108 17.07 13.14 3.18
C LYS A 108 17.82 12.74 1.91
N PHE A 109 17.15 12.77 0.76
CA PHE A 109 17.68 12.23 -0.50
C PHE A 109 18.11 13.30 -1.51
N GLY A 110 17.79 14.57 -1.24
CA GLY A 110 18.06 15.68 -2.14
C GLY A 110 16.79 16.21 -2.81
N LYS A 111 16.75 17.52 -3.08
CA LYS A 111 15.59 18.21 -3.65
C LYS A 111 15.27 17.77 -5.08
N ASP A 112 16.25 17.23 -5.78
CA ASP A 112 16.17 16.76 -7.16
C ASP A 112 15.97 15.25 -7.27
N ILE A 113 15.78 14.53 -6.16
CA ILE A 113 15.74 13.06 -6.12
C ILE A 113 14.78 12.45 -7.14
N PHE A 114 13.58 13.01 -7.30
CA PHE A 114 12.58 12.47 -8.23
C PHE A 114 12.94 12.73 -9.69
N GLU A 115 13.40 13.93 -10.02
CA GLU A 115 13.79 14.30 -11.39
C GLU A 115 15.03 13.53 -11.83
N LYS A 116 16.03 13.44 -10.95
CA LYS A 116 17.25 12.66 -11.18
C LYS A 116 16.94 11.19 -11.36
N SER A 117 16.17 10.59 -10.45
CA SER A 117 15.82 9.16 -10.52
C SER A 117 14.99 8.84 -11.76
N LYS A 118 14.10 9.75 -12.17
CA LYS A 118 13.31 9.61 -13.39
C LYS A 118 14.22 9.53 -14.61
N LYS A 119 15.15 10.48 -14.79
CA LYS A 119 16.10 10.48 -15.92
C LYS A 119 16.95 9.21 -15.95
N GLU A 120 17.51 8.83 -14.80
CA GLU A 120 18.31 7.61 -14.69
C GLU A 120 17.50 6.36 -15.08
N ALA A 121 16.25 6.26 -14.63
CA ALA A 121 15.37 5.15 -14.95
C ALA A 121 14.95 5.14 -16.44
N GLU A 122 14.66 6.31 -17.02
CA GLU A 122 14.35 6.46 -18.44
C GLU A 122 15.51 5.99 -19.32
N ASP A 123 16.74 6.42 -19.01
CA ASP A 123 17.94 6.03 -19.74
C ASP A 123 18.17 4.51 -19.71
N LEU A 124 17.92 3.86 -18.56
CA LEU A 124 18.03 2.42 -18.42
C LEU A 124 16.92 1.70 -19.21
N TYR A 125 15.68 2.13 -19.05
CA TYR A 125 14.53 1.56 -19.74
C TYR A 125 14.70 1.54 -21.27
N TYR A 126 15.19 2.64 -21.85
CA TYR A 126 15.43 2.73 -23.29
C TYR A 126 16.69 2.01 -23.76
N LYS A 127 17.66 1.74 -22.88
CA LYS A 127 18.80 0.87 -23.20
C LYS A 127 18.41 -0.60 -23.21
N ASP A 128 17.61 -1.04 -22.25
CA ASP A 128 17.17 -2.44 -22.12
C ASP A 128 16.25 -2.88 -23.28
N LYS A 129 15.64 -1.93 -23.99
CA LYS A 129 14.72 -2.16 -25.13
C LYS A 129 15.35 -1.99 -26.52
N LYS A 130 16.64 -1.63 -26.60
CA LYS A 130 17.40 -1.58 -27.85
C LYS A 130 18.08 -2.91 -28.10
#